data_AF-A0A0S8DMF3-F1
#
_entry.id   AF-A0A0S8DMF3-F1
#
_cell.length_a   1.000
_cell.length_b   1.000
_cell.length_c   1.000
_cell.angle_alpha   90.00
_cell.angle_beta   90.00
_cell.angle_gamma   90.00
#
_symmetry.space_group_name_H-M   'P 1'
#
loop_
_entity.id
_entity.type
_entity.pdbx_description
1 polymer ?
#
loop_
_entity_poly.entity_id
_entity_poly.type
_entity_poly.pdbx_seq_one_letter_code
_entity_poly.pdbx_strand_id
1 'polypeptide(L)'
;MAKVVCTIVLVAMLNVLVGCQEPGPERARLVPTDDTRPLNVAPPAGTSEADIVEEMAINREAYRKSLEMLIGYYNRTGNNMKLERAQKELREFQLMTKYNYIMEPVLTSDRLKATTPVAAADDLYYDGLAFEKSAVLIPGLPRNENKLRLALQSYNRLIKEHPTSDKIDDAAYKAGVIMEEFKDYVVALDYYQSAYKWDPETIHPARFRAARILDKQLHRYAEALELYQEAIRIEARFDKYRQWKEFAETRITDIQKLDEGEL
;
A
#
# COMPACT_ATOMS: atom_id res chain seq x y z
N MET A 1 22.21 -69.19 23.07
CA MET A 1 21.59 -68.15 23.94
C MET A 1 22.05 -66.72 23.65
N ALA A 2 22.79 -66.44 22.55
CA ALA A 2 23.15 -65.06 22.17
C ALA A 2 22.17 -64.41 21.18
N LYS A 3 21.42 -65.21 20.40
CA LYS A 3 20.51 -64.69 19.37
C LYS A 3 19.16 -64.19 19.91
N VAL A 4 18.73 -64.69 21.08
CA VAL A 4 17.46 -64.29 21.73
C VAL A 4 17.62 -62.96 22.49
N VAL A 5 18.83 -62.63 22.95
CA VAL A 5 19.11 -61.37 23.64
C VAL A 5 19.14 -60.21 22.64
N CYS A 6 19.69 -60.41 21.43
CA CYS A 6 19.71 -59.35 20.40
C CYS A 6 18.32 -58.97 19.90
N THR A 7 17.37 -59.91 19.80
CA THR A 7 16.01 -59.59 19.35
C THR A 7 15.21 -58.86 20.41
N ILE A 8 15.43 -59.13 21.70
CA ILE A 8 14.78 -58.40 22.80
C ILE A 8 15.32 -56.96 22.92
N VAL A 9 16.62 -56.73 22.68
CA VAL A 9 17.20 -55.38 22.67
C VAL A 9 16.72 -54.56 21.46
N LEU A 10 16.53 -55.18 20.29
CA LEU A 10 15.99 -54.52 19.10
C LEU A 10 14.49 -54.16 19.25
N VAL A 11 13.69 -54.98 19.93
CA VAL A 11 12.28 -54.68 20.22
C VAL A 11 12.13 -53.65 21.37
N ALA A 12 13.10 -53.57 22.27
CA ALA A 12 13.15 -52.53 23.32
C ALA A 12 13.61 -51.16 22.78
N MET A 13 14.47 -51.10 21.76
CA MET A 13 14.85 -49.83 21.11
C MET A 13 13.77 -49.27 20.16
N LEU A 14 12.84 -50.09 19.67
CA LEU A 14 11.75 -49.65 18.80
C LEU A 14 10.52 -49.05 19.53
N ASN A 15 10.52 -49.02 20.86
CA ASN A 15 9.42 -48.47 21.66
C ASN A 15 9.73 -47.13 22.36
N VAL A 16 10.82 -46.44 21.99
CA VAL A 16 11.17 -45.09 22.48
C VAL A 16 10.94 -44.02 21.41
N LEU A 17 9.91 -44.19 20.57
CA LEU A 17 9.45 -43.18 19.61
C LEU A 17 7.99 -42.76 19.84
N VAL A 18 7.40 -43.12 20.98
CA VAL A 18 6.12 -42.57 21.41
C VAL A 18 6.41 -41.34 22.27
N GLY A 19 6.15 -40.16 21.72
CA GLY A 19 5.89 -38.97 22.54
C GLY A 19 6.74 -37.72 22.29
N CYS A 20 7.14 -37.43 21.05
CA CYS A 20 7.24 -36.03 20.64
C CYS A 20 6.06 -35.76 19.70
N GLN A 21 4.88 -35.65 20.30
CA GLN A 21 3.73 -35.09 19.60
C GLN A 21 4.11 -33.64 19.33
N GLU A 22 4.47 -33.33 18.08
CA GLU A 22 4.59 -31.95 17.62
C GLU A 22 3.32 -31.23 18.10
N PRO A 23 3.43 -30.08 18.80
CA PRO A 23 2.26 -29.28 19.07
C PRO A 23 1.70 -28.90 17.70
N GLY A 24 0.66 -29.62 17.29
CA GLY A 24 -0.06 -29.34 16.06
C GLY A 24 -0.44 -27.87 16.05
N PRO A 25 -0.61 -27.25 14.86
CA PRO A 25 -0.83 -25.83 14.75
C PRO A 25 -2.00 -25.46 15.67
N GLU A 26 -1.70 -24.83 16.80
CA GLU A 26 -2.71 -24.32 17.71
C GLU A 26 -3.47 -23.31 16.86
N ARG A 27 -4.64 -23.74 16.36
CA ARG A 27 -5.61 -22.89 15.70
C ARG A 27 -5.72 -21.68 16.60
N ALA A 28 -5.29 -20.53 16.10
CA ALA A 28 -5.47 -19.26 16.80
C ALA A 28 -6.90 -19.26 17.31
N ARG A 29 -7.09 -19.31 18.64
CA ARG A 29 -8.39 -19.05 19.21
C ARG A 29 -8.63 -17.60 18.87
N LEU A 30 -9.39 -17.38 17.79
CA LEU A 30 -10.02 -16.09 17.55
C LEU A 30 -10.68 -15.75 18.87
N VAL A 31 -10.28 -14.61 19.46
CA VAL A 31 -11.00 -14.07 20.61
C VAL A 31 -12.44 -13.93 20.11
N PRO A 32 -13.42 -14.65 20.69
CA PRO A 32 -14.78 -14.54 20.22
C PRO A 32 -15.20 -13.08 20.36
N THR A 33 -15.47 -12.41 19.24
CA THR A 33 -16.15 -11.12 19.26
C THR A 33 -17.62 -11.43 19.48
N ASP A 34 -17.98 -11.69 20.73
CA ASP A 34 -19.36 -11.75 21.17
C ASP A 34 -19.85 -10.30 21.24
N ASP A 35 -20.58 -9.86 20.21
CA ASP A 35 -21.68 -8.88 20.31
C ASP A 35 -22.19 -8.53 18.90
N THR A 36 -23.20 -9.25 18.45
CA THR A 36 -24.06 -8.88 17.31
C THR A 36 -25.12 -7.85 17.73
N ARG A 37 -24.73 -6.83 18.52
CA ARG A 37 -25.54 -5.61 18.66
C ARG A 37 -25.04 -4.61 17.64
N PRO A 38 -25.90 -4.04 16.78
CA PRO A 38 -25.50 -2.87 16.01
C PRO A 38 -25.18 -1.78 17.02
N LEU A 39 -23.88 -1.51 17.17
CA LEU A 39 -23.36 -0.38 17.91
C LEU A 39 -23.80 0.85 17.12
N ASN A 40 -24.99 1.39 17.46
CA ASN A 40 -25.37 2.75 17.13
C ASN A 40 -24.44 3.69 17.91
N VAL A 41 -23.16 3.72 17.52
CA VAL A 41 -22.14 4.63 18.03
C VAL A 41 -22.23 5.85 17.13
N ALA A 42 -23.23 6.68 17.41
CA ALA A 42 -23.26 8.03 16.87
C ALA A 42 -22.18 8.83 17.60
N PRO A 43 -21.33 9.58 16.88
CA PRO A 43 -20.41 10.49 17.53
C PRO A 43 -21.20 11.54 18.34
N PRO A 44 -20.65 12.04 19.45
CA PRO A 44 -21.28 13.12 20.21
C PRO A 44 -21.66 14.32 19.33
N ALA A 45 -22.69 15.06 19.74
CA ALA A 45 -23.10 16.26 19.02
C ALA A 45 -21.95 17.29 18.98
N GLY A 46 -21.57 17.72 17.77
CA GLY A 46 -20.49 18.68 17.55
C GLY A 46 -19.13 18.07 17.24
N THR A 47 -18.97 16.74 17.26
CA THR A 47 -17.76 16.07 16.80
C THR A 47 -17.65 16.15 15.28
N SER A 48 -16.55 16.69 14.77
CA SER A 48 -16.26 16.73 13.35
C SER A 48 -15.69 15.39 12.86
N GLU A 49 -15.75 15.15 11.54
CA GLU A 49 -15.06 14.00 10.94
C GLU A 49 -13.56 14.00 11.26
N ALA A 50 -12.93 15.18 11.24
CA ALA A 50 -11.51 15.32 11.56
C ALA A 50 -11.20 14.83 12.98
N ASP A 51 -12.05 15.19 13.96
CA ASP A 51 -11.90 14.74 15.35
C ASP A 51 -11.99 13.21 15.46
N ILE A 52 -12.93 12.58 14.75
CA ILE A 52 -13.11 11.11 14.75
C ILE A 52 -11.89 10.42 14.16
N VAL A 53 -11.35 10.95 13.06
CA VAL A 53 -10.20 10.36 12.37
C VAL A 53 -8.92 10.57 13.17
N GLU A 54 -8.75 11.73 13.81
CA GLU A 54 -7.65 11.99 14.73
C GLU A 54 -7.70 11.01 15.92
N GLU A 55 -8.88 10.83 16.53
CA GLU A 55 -9.06 9.88 17.63
C GLU A 55 -8.76 8.44 17.18
N MET A 56 -9.20 8.04 15.99
CA MET A 56 -8.86 6.74 15.41
C MET A 56 -7.34 6.59 15.21
N ALA A 57 -6.63 7.63 14.77
CA ALA A 57 -5.18 7.62 14.62
C ALA A 57 -4.47 7.46 15.97
N ILE A 58 -4.94 8.16 17.00
CA ILE A 58 -4.45 8.03 18.38
C ILE A 58 -4.65 6.60 18.88
N ASN A 59 -5.84 6.02 18.69
CA ASN A 59 -6.16 4.66 19.13
C ASN A 59 -5.30 3.60 18.44
N ARG A 60 -5.07 3.76 17.12
CA ARG A 60 -4.15 2.91 16.36
C ARG A 60 -2.73 2.98 16.90
N GLU A 61 -2.26 4.17 17.24
CA GLU A 61 -0.93 4.37 17.82
C GLU A 61 -0.81 3.78 19.23
N ALA A 62 -1.84 3.93 20.06
CA ALA A 62 -1.90 3.33 21.38
C ALA A 62 -1.87 1.80 21.32
N TYR A 63 -2.61 1.20 20.38
CA TYR A 63 -2.59 -0.25 20.16
C TYR A 63 -1.21 -0.75 19.69
N ARG A 64 -0.57 -0.04 18.75
CA ARG A 64 0.81 -0.32 18.31
C ARG A 64 1.79 -0.33 19.48
N LYS A 65 1.80 0.74 20.28
CA LYS A 65 2.66 0.85 21.47
C LYS A 65 2.39 -0.27 22.47
N SER A 66 1.13 -0.67 22.63
CA SER A 66 0.75 -1.77 23.51
C SER A 66 1.32 -3.12 23.04
N LEU A 67 1.31 -3.39 21.73
CA LEU A 67 1.97 -4.57 21.15
C LEU A 67 3.48 -4.53 21.34
N GLU A 68 4.12 -3.38 21.14
CA GLU A 68 5.57 -3.21 21.39
C GLU A 68 5.95 -3.49 22.85
N MET A 69 5.13 -3.00 23.81
CA MET A 69 5.30 -3.31 25.22
C MET A 69 5.14 -4.80 25.53
N LEU A 70 4.14 -5.47 24.92
CA LEU A 70 3.96 -6.93 25.06
C LEU A 70 5.15 -7.72 24.52
N ILE A 71 5.68 -7.32 23.35
CA ILE A 71 6.89 -7.91 22.78
C ILE A 71 8.06 -7.75 23.76
N GLY A 72 8.29 -6.54 24.29
CA GLY A 72 9.35 -6.29 25.26
C GLY A 72 9.18 -7.05 26.58
N TYR A 73 7.94 -7.27 27.02
CA TYR A 73 7.64 -8.11 28.19
C TYR A 73 7.96 -9.58 27.92
N TYR A 74 7.41 -10.17 26.85
CA TYR A 74 7.60 -11.60 26.55
C TYR A 74 9.05 -11.95 26.21
N ASN A 75 9.78 -11.02 25.59
CA ASN A 75 11.20 -11.17 25.37
C ASN A 75 11.99 -11.27 26.69
N ARG A 76 11.63 -10.47 27.71
CA ARG A 76 12.27 -10.51 29.04
C ARG A 76 11.87 -11.74 29.85
N THR A 77 10.64 -12.21 29.74
CA THR A 77 10.15 -13.38 30.49
C THR A 77 10.45 -14.71 29.78
N GLY A 78 11.04 -14.70 28.57
CA GLY A 78 11.35 -15.90 27.80
C GLY A 78 10.13 -16.65 27.23
N ASN A 79 8.97 -15.99 27.11
CA ASN A 79 7.77 -16.63 26.57
C ASN A 79 7.75 -16.52 25.04
N ASN A 80 8.50 -17.40 24.38
CA ASN A 80 8.72 -17.34 22.94
C ASN A 80 7.44 -17.51 22.11
N MET A 81 6.48 -18.33 22.57
CA MET A 81 5.21 -18.53 21.87
C MET A 81 4.39 -17.23 21.80
N LYS A 82 4.23 -16.53 22.93
CA LYS A 82 3.47 -15.28 22.97
C LYS A 82 4.23 -14.11 22.34
N LEU A 83 5.56 -14.13 22.41
CA LEU A 83 6.43 -13.20 21.70
C LEU A 83 6.18 -13.27 20.19
N GLU A 84 6.21 -14.48 19.61
CA GLU A 84 5.97 -14.68 18.18
C GLU A 84 4.57 -14.20 17.77
N ARG A 85 3.55 -14.50 18.58
CA ARG A 85 2.16 -14.02 18.35
C ARG A 85 2.08 -12.50 18.33
N ALA A 86 2.63 -11.83 19.35
CA ALA A 86 2.61 -10.37 19.43
C ALA A 86 3.39 -9.71 18.28
N GLN A 87 4.53 -10.29 17.89
CA GLN A 87 5.30 -9.82 16.74
C GLN A 87 4.54 -10.01 15.42
N LYS A 88 3.84 -11.13 15.25
CA LYS A 88 3.01 -11.38 14.07
C LYS A 88 1.86 -10.37 13.99
N GLU A 89 1.15 -10.17 15.09
CA GLU A 89 0.04 -9.22 15.19
C GLU A 89 0.50 -7.78 14.90
N LEU A 90 1.65 -7.36 15.42
CA LEU A 90 2.24 -6.05 15.13
C LEU A 90 2.56 -5.89 13.63
N ARG A 91 3.14 -6.92 13.00
CA ARG A 91 3.43 -6.90 11.55
C ARG A 91 2.14 -6.78 10.75
N GLU A 92 1.13 -7.59 11.06
CA GLU A 92 -0.17 -7.57 10.36
C GLU A 92 -0.87 -6.22 10.55
N PHE A 93 -0.85 -5.67 11.76
CA PHE A 93 -1.39 -4.33 12.05
C PHE A 93 -0.67 -3.22 11.27
N GLN A 94 0.66 -3.32 11.12
CA GLN A 94 1.44 -2.38 10.31
C GLN A 94 1.14 -2.51 8.81
N LEU A 95 0.79 -3.72 8.35
CA LEU A 95 0.44 -4.01 6.96
C LEU A 95 -1.03 -3.71 6.62
N MET A 96 -1.90 -3.62 7.61
CA MET A 96 -3.32 -3.31 7.43
C MET A 96 -3.51 -2.02 6.63
N THR A 97 -4.40 -2.04 5.63
CA THR A 97 -4.80 -0.84 4.89
C THR A 97 -5.38 0.19 5.86
N LYS A 98 -4.74 1.35 5.95
CA LYS A 98 -5.27 2.50 6.67
C LYS A 98 -5.81 3.46 5.62
N TYR A 99 -7.12 3.48 5.46
CA TYR A 99 -7.78 4.46 4.62
C TYR A 99 -7.59 5.86 5.20
N ASN A 100 -7.33 6.82 4.32
CA ASN A 100 -7.36 8.23 4.68
C ASN A 100 -8.80 8.71 4.55
N TYR A 101 -9.45 8.96 5.68
CA TYR A 101 -10.86 9.38 5.71
C TYR A 101 -10.98 10.90 5.64
N ILE A 102 -10.06 11.62 6.28
CA ILE A 102 -9.89 13.04 5.99
C ILE A 102 -9.22 13.07 4.62
N MET A 103 -9.99 13.31 3.57
CA MET A 103 -9.46 13.76 2.28
C MET A 103 -8.93 15.20 2.43
N GLU A 104 -8.11 15.43 3.45
CA GLU A 104 -7.13 16.48 3.45
C GLU A 104 -6.18 16.04 2.36
N PRO A 105 -6.07 16.83 1.29
CA PRO A 105 -5.12 16.48 0.29
C PRO A 105 -3.78 16.76 0.95
N VAL A 106 -3.14 15.70 1.44
CA VAL A 106 -1.74 15.70 1.89
C VAL A 106 -0.84 16.29 0.78
N LEU A 107 -1.38 16.42 -0.42
CA LEU A 107 -0.75 16.86 -1.64
C LEU A 107 -1.30 18.19 -2.22
N THR A 108 -2.20 18.93 -1.55
CA THR A 108 -2.79 20.21 -2.08
C THR A 108 -2.04 21.49 -1.78
N SER A 109 -0.83 21.44 -1.26
CA SER A 109 -0.01 22.63 -1.42
C SER A 109 0.37 22.72 -2.90
N ASP A 110 -0.48 23.39 -3.69
CA ASP A 110 -0.23 23.88 -5.06
C ASP A 110 1.06 24.75 -5.15
N ARG A 111 1.70 24.99 -3.99
CA ARG A 111 2.97 25.68 -3.80
C ARG A 111 4.19 24.76 -3.83
N LEU A 112 4.04 23.44 -3.72
CA LEU A 112 5.19 22.53 -3.78
C LEU A 112 5.69 22.43 -5.21
N LYS A 113 7.01 22.43 -5.35
CA LYS A 113 7.71 22.24 -6.61
C LYS A 113 8.88 21.28 -6.39
N ALA A 114 9.04 20.32 -7.29
CA ALA A 114 10.13 19.35 -7.23
C ALA A 114 11.42 20.03 -7.74
N THR A 115 12.18 20.68 -6.85
CA THR A 115 13.28 21.56 -7.29
C THR A 115 14.64 21.28 -6.67
N THR A 116 14.69 20.66 -5.49
CA THR A 116 15.93 20.60 -4.71
C THR A 116 16.41 19.16 -4.58
N PRO A 117 17.63 18.84 -5.04
CA PRO A 117 18.26 17.56 -4.71
C PRO A 117 18.47 17.42 -3.20
N VAL A 118 17.93 16.37 -2.60
CA VAL A 118 18.04 16.11 -1.16
C VAL A 118 18.44 14.65 -0.96
N ALA A 119 19.66 14.40 -0.46
CA ALA A 119 20.19 13.04 -0.33
C ALA A 119 19.30 12.11 0.53
N ALA A 120 18.73 12.62 1.62
CA ALA A 120 17.80 11.83 2.45
C ALA A 120 16.50 11.47 1.72
N ALA A 121 16.05 12.31 0.77
CA ALA A 121 14.91 12.01 -0.09
C ALA A 121 15.27 10.96 -1.14
N ASP A 122 16.46 11.05 -1.73
CA ASP A 122 16.98 10.05 -2.65
C ASP A 122 17.04 8.66 -1.99
N ASP A 123 17.54 8.58 -0.75
CA ASP A 123 17.59 7.32 0.01
C ASP A 123 16.18 6.70 0.16
N LEU A 124 15.19 7.50 0.58
CA LEU A 124 13.80 7.05 0.70
C LEU A 124 13.21 6.64 -0.65
N TYR A 125 13.55 7.34 -1.73
CA TYR A 125 13.10 7.00 -3.08
C TYR A 125 13.67 5.64 -3.53
N TYR A 126 14.98 5.43 -3.33
CA TYR A 126 15.64 4.19 -3.71
C TYR A 126 15.22 3.01 -2.84
N ASP A 127 14.93 3.23 -1.55
CA ASP A 127 14.30 2.22 -0.69
C ASP A 127 12.95 1.79 -1.27
N GLY A 128 12.12 2.76 -1.69
CA GLY A 128 10.85 2.49 -2.35
C GLY A 128 11.01 1.63 -3.61
N LEU A 129 11.95 1.99 -4.49
CA LEU A 129 12.27 1.23 -5.69
C LEU A 129 12.78 -0.18 -5.39
N ALA A 130 13.61 -0.34 -4.35
CA ALA A 130 14.11 -1.64 -3.92
C ALA A 130 12.98 -2.54 -3.43
N PHE A 131 12.03 -2.00 -2.67
CA PHE A 131 10.84 -2.73 -2.24
C PHE A 131 9.97 -3.14 -3.43
N GLU A 132 9.71 -2.26 -4.39
CA GLU A 132 8.96 -2.60 -5.61
C GLU A 132 9.63 -3.71 -6.42
N LYS A 133 10.96 -3.62 -6.59
CA LYS A 133 11.72 -4.68 -7.26
C LYS A 133 11.60 -6.01 -6.52
N SER A 134 11.69 -5.98 -5.19
CA SER A 134 11.54 -7.17 -4.35
C SER A 134 10.10 -7.72 -4.31
N ALA A 135 9.11 -6.92 -4.72
CA ALA A 135 7.73 -7.36 -4.81
C ALA A 135 7.51 -8.31 -6.00
N VAL A 136 8.35 -8.24 -7.03
CA VAL A 136 8.29 -9.13 -8.19
C VAL A 136 9.08 -10.40 -7.90
N LEU A 137 8.37 -11.48 -7.58
CA LEU A 137 8.99 -12.81 -7.43
C LEU A 137 9.15 -13.50 -8.79
N ILE A 138 8.08 -13.53 -9.59
CA ILE A 138 8.04 -14.13 -10.92
C ILE A 138 7.40 -13.09 -11.87
N PRO A 139 8.06 -12.74 -12.99
CA PRO A 139 7.48 -11.83 -13.98
C PRO A 139 6.12 -12.34 -14.47
N GLY A 140 5.10 -11.47 -14.45
CA GLY A 140 3.74 -11.80 -14.88
C GLY A 140 2.82 -12.38 -13.79
N LEU A 141 3.34 -12.69 -12.60
CA LEU A 141 2.50 -13.00 -11.44
C LEU A 141 2.19 -11.74 -10.61
N PRO A 142 1.12 -11.78 -9.78
CA PRO A 142 0.82 -10.71 -8.84
C PRO A 142 2.04 -10.40 -7.97
N ARG A 143 2.32 -9.10 -7.78
CA ARG A 143 3.43 -8.67 -6.92
C ARG A 143 3.08 -8.91 -5.45
N ASN A 144 4.10 -9.06 -4.62
CA ASN A 144 3.93 -9.20 -3.18
C ASN A 144 3.37 -7.90 -2.57
N GLU A 145 2.11 -7.94 -2.14
CA GLU A 145 1.40 -6.79 -1.59
C GLU A 145 2.13 -6.14 -0.39
N ASN A 146 2.71 -6.95 0.50
CA ASN A 146 3.44 -6.42 1.67
C ASN A 146 4.66 -5.60 1.25
N LYS A 147 5.37 -6.05 0.21
CA LYS A 147 6.50 -5.29 -0.34
C LYS A 147 6.04 -3.99 -1.01
N LEU A 148 4.90 -4.01 -1.70
CA LEU A 148 4.32 -2.79 -2.27
C LEU A 148 3.88 -1.79 -1.19
N ARG A 149 3.38 -2.27 -0.05
CA ARG A 149 3.06 -1.40 1.10
C ARG A 149 4.29 -0.74 1.70
N LEU A 150 5.42 -1.45 1.78
CA LEU A 150 6.70 -0.87 2.21
C LEU A 150 7.23 0.15 1.20
N ALA A 151 7.06 -0.10 -0.10
CA ALA A 151 7.41 0.87 -1.13
C ALA A 151 6.58 2.15 -1.00
N LEU A 152 5.26 2.01 -0.89
CA LEU A 152 4.33 3.12 -0.67
C LEU A 152 4.67 3.92 0.58
N GLN A 153 5.01 3.25 1.68
CA GLN A 153 5.45 3.91 2.91
C GLN A 153 6.70 4.77 2.67
N SER A 154 7.66 4.28 1.90
CA SER A 154 8.91 4.99 1.61
C SER A 154 8.65 6.25 0.76
N TYR A 155 7.83 6.13 -0.29
CA TYR A 155 7.41 7.27 -1.12
C TYR A 155 6.63 8.33 -0.32
N ASN A 156 5.70 7.90 0.54
CA ASN A 156 4.91 8.82 1.35
C ASN A 156 5.76 9.53 2.41
N ARG A 157 6.75 8.83 2.98
CA ARG A 157 7.73 9.45 3.88
C ARG A 157 8.57 10.48 3.15
N LEU A 158 9.04 10.19 1.95
CA LEU A 158 9.77 11.16 1.12
C LEU A 158 8.96 12.43 0.93
N ILE A 159 7.73 12.31 0.44
CA ILE A 159 6.83 13.43 0.18
C ILE A 159 6.59 14.25 1.46
N LYS A 160 6.37 13.58 2.59
CA LYS A 160 6.05 14.22 3.87
C LYS A 160 7.27 14.89 4.52
N GLU A 161 8.39 14.20 4.56
CA GLU A 161 9.61 14.62 5.27
C GLU A 161 10.46 15.58 4.41
N HIS A 162 10.37 15.48 3.08
CA HIS A 162 11.15 16.25 2.12
C HIS A 162 10.29 16.86 0.99
N PRO A 163 9.29 17.70 1.30
CA PRO A 163 8.30 18.19 0.34
C PRO A 163 8.86 19.15 -0.74
N THR A 164 10.12 19.56 -0.66
CA THR A 164 10.80 20.39 -1.68
C THR A 164 11.77 19.59 -2.56
N SER A 165 11.88 18.28 -2.32
CA SER A 165 12.79 17.42 -3.06
C SER A 165 12.40 17.35 -4.54
N ASP A 166 13.40 17.27 -5.42
CA ASP A 166 13.26 16.92 -6.83
C ASP A 166 12.76 15.47 -7.09
N LYS A 167 12.48 14.70 -6.03
CA LYS A 167 11.91 13.34 -6.09
C LYS A 167 10.45 13.23 -5.68
N ILE A 168 9.81 14.32 -5.27
CA ILE A 168 8.41 14.24 -4.79
C ILE A 168 7.44 13.85 -5.91
N ASP A 169 7.66 14.29 -7.14
CA ASP A 169 6.83 13.93 -8.30
C ASP A 169 7.08 12.49 -8.75
N ASP A 170 8.35 12.07 -8.82
CA ASP A 170 8.78 10.69 -9.05
C ASP A 170 8.10 9.74 -8.03
N ALA A 171 8.19 10.08 -6.73
CA ALA A 171 7.61 9.31 -5.65
C ALA A 171 6.08 9.27 -5.71
N ALA A 172 5.43 10.41 -5.99
CA ALA A 172 3.98 10.46 -6.16
C ALA A 172 3.51 9.59 -7.33
N TYR A 173 4.19 9.65 -8.48
CA TYR A 173 3.85 8.80 -9.61
C TYR A 173 3.97 7.31 -9.26
N LYS A 174 5.04 6.91 -8.57
CA LYS A 174 5.24 5.51 -8.13
C LYS A 174 4.19 5.06 -7.13
N ALA A 175 3.85 5.92 -6.16
CA ALA A 175 2.75 5.69 -5.23
C ALA A 175 1.41 5.49 -5.96
N GLY A 176 1.10 6.33 -6.95
CA GLY A 176 -0.09 6.22 -7.79
C GLY A 176 -0.17 4.88 -8.53
N VAL A 177 0.95 4.38 -9.08
CA VAL A 177 1.02 3.05 -9.72
C VAL A 177 0.69 1.92 -8.74
N ILE A 178 1.23 1.99 -7.52
CA ILE A 178 0.93 1.00 -6.48
C ILE A 178 -0.56 1.04 -6.09
N MET A 179 -1.14 2.24 -5.93
CA MET A 179 -2.55 2.40 -5.59
C MET A 179 -3.47 1.90 -6.72
N GLU A 180 -3.09 2.09 -7.99
CA GLU A 180 -3.80 1.52 -9.13
C GLU A 180 -3.80 -0.03 -9.08
N GLU A 181 -2.69 -0.66 -8.69
CA GLU A 181 -2.61 -2.11 -8.50
C GLU A 181 -3.49 -2.59 -7.33
N PHE A 182 -3.60 -1.80 -6.27
CA PHE A 182 -4.54 -2.02 -5.18
C PHE A 182 -5.99 -1.69 -5.54
N LYS A 183 -6.24 -1.19 -6.76
CA LYS A 183 -7.55 -0.77 -7.27
C LYS A 183 -8.18 0.38 -6.48
N ASP A 184 -7.39 1.14 -5.76
CA ASP A 184 -7.82 2.37 -5.11
C ASP A 184 -7.62 3.53 -6.09
N TYR A 185 -8.55 3.63 -7.04
CA TYR A 185 -8.45 4.55 -8.17
C TYR A 185 -8.56 6.01 -7.78
N VAL A 186 -9.29 6.33 -6.70
CA VAL A 186 -9.42 7.71 -6.21
C VAL A 186 -8.08 8.19 -5.67
N VAL A 187 -7.43 7.39 -4.81
CA VAL A 187 -6.13 7.77 -4.26
C VAL A 187 -5.03 7.72 -5.34
N ALA A 188 -5.10 6.76 -6.27
CA ALA A 188 -4.18 6.72 -7.41
C ALA A 188 -4.29 7.98 -8.27
N LEU A 189 -5.51 8.46 -8.52
CA LEU A 189 -5.74 9.71 -9.24
C LEU A 189 -5.08 10.88 -8.51
N ASP A 190 -5.29 11.02 -7.20
CA ASP A 190 -4.70 12.11 -6.41
C ASP A 190 -3.17 12.13 -6.53
N TYR A 191 -2.50 10.97 -6.40
CA TYR A 191 -1.06 10.87 -6.57
C TYR A 191 -0.59 11.29 -7.96
N TYR A 192 -1.28 10.85 -9.03
CA TYR A 192 -0.92 11.27 -10.39
C TYR A 192 -1.12 12.76 -10.60
N GLN A 193 -2.21 13.33 -10.07
CA GLN A 193 -2.45 14.77 -10.12
C GLN A 193 -1.34 15.56 -9.44
N SER A 194 -0.90 15.10 -8.27
CA SER A 194 0.19 15.74 -7.54
C SER A 194 1.51 15.66 -8.26
N ALA A 195 1.84 14.52 -8.87
CA ALA A 195 3.08 14.37 -9.63
C ALA A 195 3.23 15.47 -10.69
N TYR A 196 2.23 15.66 -11.55
CA TYR A 196 2.32 16.69 -12.59
C TYR A 196 2.05 18.12 -12.12
N LYS A 197 1.45 18.31 -10.94
CA LYS A 197 1.32 19.65 -10.33
C LYS A 197 2.66 20.12 -9.77
N TRP A 198 3.42 19.24 -9.13
CA TRP A 198 4.70 19.56 -8.52
C TRP A 198 5.84 19.62 -9.51
N ASP A 199 5.81 18.78 -10.54
CA ASP A 199 6.63 18.93 -11.75
C ASP A 199 5.76 18.82 -13.01
N PRO A 200 5.37 19.97 -13.60
CA PRO A 200 4.63 20.00 -14.86
C PRO A 200 5.33 19.30 -16.03
N GLU A 201 6.66 19.17 -15.98
CA GLU A 201 7.50 18.56 -17.00
C GLU A 201 7.97 17.14 -16.66
N THR A 202 7.42 16.54 -15.60
CA THR A 202 7.81 15.21 -15.11
C THR A 202 7.99 14.21 -16.25
N ILE A 203 9.03 13.39 -16.16
CA ILE A 203 9.35 12.36 -17.16
C ILE A 203 8.31 11.24 -17.20
N HIS A 204 7.41 11.25 -16.21
CA HIS A 204 6.36 10.29 -16.02
C HIS A 204 5.08 10.69 -16.76
N PRO A 205 4.34 9.72 -17.29
CA PRO A 205 3.12 9.96 -18.02
C PRO A 205 1.92 10.04 -17.07
N ALA A 206 2.00 10.95 -16.10
CA ALA A 206 1.07 11.05 -14.98
C ALA A 206 -0.32 11.53 -15.44
N ARG A 207 -0.39 12.49 -16.38
CA ARG A 207 -1.65 12.99 -16.94
C ARG A 207 -2.39 11.92 -17.70
N PHE A 208 -1.69 11.15 -18.53
CA PHE A 208 -2.32 10.03 -19.24
C PHE A 208 -2.90 8.98 -18.27
N ARG A 209 -2.16 8.64 -17.20
CA ARG A 209 -2.63 7.70 -16.18
C ARG A 209 -3.87 8.23 -15.45
N ALA A 210 -3.85 9.49 -15.04
CA ALA A 210 -4.98 10.17 -14.42
C ALA A 210 -6.21 10.21 -15.35
N ALA A 211 -6.02 10.59 -16.62
CA ALA A 211 -7.08 10.61 -17.63
C ALA A 211 -7.74 9.23 -17.80
N ARG A 212 -6.95 8.16 -17.85
CA ARG A 212 -7.48 6.79 -17.97
C ARG A 212 -8.25 6.34 -16.75
N ILE A 213 -7.85 6.75 -15.54
CA ILE A 213 -8.64 6.48 -14.33
C ILE A 213 -9.98 7.22 -14.39
N LEU A 214 -9.97 8.51 -14.74
CA LEU A 214 -11.19 9.31 -14.89
C LEU A 214 -12.13 8.73 -15.94
N ASP A 215 -11.61 8.30 -17.10
CA ASP A 215 -12.39 7.69 -18.18
C ASP A 215 -12.95 6.32 -17.81
N LYS A 216 -12.07 5.39 -17.40
CA LYS A 216 -12.41 3.96 -17.32
C LYS A 216 -12.95 3.51 -15.97
N GLN A 217 -12.61 4.19 -14.89
CA GLN A 217 -12.96 3.77 -13.53
C GLN A 217 -13.96 4.71 -12.86
N LEU A 218 -13.82 6.02 -13.10
CA LEU A 218 -14.66 7.04 -12.46
C LEU A 218 -15.75 7.62 -13.38
N HIS A 219 -15.70 7.32 -14.68
CA HIS A 219 -16.64 7.80 -15.70
C HIS A 219 -16.82 9.33 -15.74
N ARG A 220 -15.75 10.07 -15.43
CA ARG A 220 -15.67 11.54 -15.46
C ARG A 220 -15.10 12.00 -16.81
N TYR A 221 -15.90 11.86 -17.87
CA TYR A 221 -15.42 12.00 -19.25
C TYR A 221 -14.90 13.39 -19.61
N ALA A 222 -15.55 14.46 -19.13
CA ALA A 222 -15.12 15.83 -19.40
C ALA A 222 -13.69 16.09 -18.89
N GLU A 223 -13.41 15.71 -17.64
CA GLU A 223 -12.08 15.86 -17.04
C GLU A 223 -11.05 14.92 -17.67
N ALA A 224 -11.46 13.70 -18.05
CA ALA A 224 -10.59 12.78 -18.78
C ALA A 224 -10.18 13.37 -20.13
N LEU A 225 -11.10 14.01 -20.86
CA LEU A 225 -10.85 14.62 -22.15
C LEU A 225 -9.80 15.74 -22.05
N GLU A 226 -9.94 16.63 -21.07
CA GLU A 226 -8.95 17.70 -20.81
C GLU A 226 -7.56 17.12 -20.54
N LEU A 227 -7.46 16.12 -19.66
CA LEU A 227 -6.17 15.51 -19.32
C LEU A 227 -5.57 14.69 -20.47
N TYR A 228 -6.37 14.03 -21.30
CA TYR A 228 -5.85 13.36 -22.50
C TYR A 228 -5.23 14.35 -23.49
N GLN A 229 -5.88 15.49 -23.71
CA GLN A 229 -5.34 16.56 -24.56
C GLN A 229 -4.03 17.12 -23.99
N GLU A 230 -3.97 17.34 -22.67
CA GLU A 230 -2.75 17.80 -22.01
C GLU A 230 -1.61 16.77 -22.07
N ALA A 231 -1.92 15.49 -21.87
CA ALA A 231 -0.96 14.39 -21.99
C ALA A 231 -0.36 14.31 -23.40
N ILE A 232 -1.17 14.48 -24.45
CA ILE A 232 -0.68 14.53 -25.83
C ILE A 232 0.27 15.73 -26.04
N ARG A 233 -0.06 16.88 -25.47
CA ARG A 233 0.75 18.10 -25.62
C ARG A 233 2.10 18.02 -24.89
N ILE A 234 2.13 17.48 -23.68
CA ILE A 234 3.31 17.51 -22.81
C ILE A 234 4.07 16.18 -22.82
N GLU A 235 3.37 15.06 -22.62
CA GLU A 235 3.99 13.75 -22.33
C GLU A 235 4.30 12.97 -23.60
N ALA A 236 3.56 13.21 -24.69
CA ALA A 236 3.78 12.52 -25.96
C ALA A 236 5.04 12.96 -26.74
N ARG A 237 5.85 13.87 -26.15
CA ARG A 237 7.20 14.19 -26.65
C ARG A 237 8.19 13.03 -26.47
N PHE A 238 7.89 12.09 -25.57
CA PHE A 238 8.74 10.94 -25.31
C PHE A 238 8.33 9.75 -26.18
N ASP A 239 9.21 9.29 -27.06
CA ASP A 239 8.94 8.17 -27.99
C ASP A 239 8.43 6.89 -27.30
N LYS A 240 8.89 6.64 -26.07
CA LYS A 240 8.43 5.49 -25.25
C LYS A 240 6.92 5.50 -24.94
N TYR A 241 6.23 6.63 -25.12
CA TYR A 241 4.79 6.78 -24.86
C TYR A 241 3.93 6.92 -26.14
N ARG A 242 4.48 6.56 -27.31
CA ARG A 242 3.74 6.63 -28.59
C ARG A 242 2.38 5.92 -28.55
N GLN A 243 2.32 4.70 -28.03
CA GLN A 243 1.06 3.94 -27.93
C GLN A 243 0.01 4.63 -27.05
N TRP A 244 0.46 5.39 -26.04
CA TRP A 244 -0.44 6.10 -25.15
C TRP A 244 -1.00 7.35 -25.82
N LYS A 245 -0.18 8.03 -26.63
CA LYS A 245 -0.65 9.11 -27.51
C LYS A 245 -1.75 8.62 -28.46
N GLU A 246 -1.48 7.53 -29.18
CA GLU A 246 -2.45 6.94 -30.13
C GLU A 246 -3.76 6.55 -29.43
N PHE A 247 -3.66 5.96 -28.23
CA PHE A 247 -4.82 5.65 -27.40
C PHE A 247 -5.60 6.92 -27.02
N ALA A 248 -4.91 7.96 -26.55
CA ALA A 248 -5.53 9.21 -26.13
C ALA A 248 -6.26 9.90 -27.30
N GLU A 249 -5.63 9.97 -28.48
CA GLU A 249 -6.24 10.56 -29.69
C GLU A 249 -7.52 9.84 -30.10
N THR A 250 -7.48 8.50 -30.11
CA THR A 250 -8.65 7.67 -30.39
C THR A 250 -9.74 7.92 -29.35
N ARG A 251 -9.38 7.89 -28.07
CA ARG A 251 -10.35 8.02 -26.99
C ARG A 251 -10.99 9.40 -26.91
N ILE A 252 -10.24 10.46 -27.22
CA ILE A 252 -10.77 11.83 -27.35
C ILE A 252 -11.90 11.86 -28.40
N THR A 253 -11.66 11.28 -29.58
CA THR A 253 -12.64 11.22 -30.66
C THR A 253 -13.90 10.46 -30.22
N ASP A 254 -13.73 9.32 -29.54
CA ASP A 254 -14.85 8.53 -29.05
C ASP A 254 -15.70 9.28 -28.02
N ILE A 255 -15.06 9.98 -27.07
CA ILE A 255 -15.76 10.76 -26.04
C ILE A 255 -16.55 11.91 -26.66
N GLN A 256 -15.98 12.59 -27.66
CA GLN A 256 -16.67 13.69 -28.36
C GLN A 256 -17.91 13.20 -29.10
N LYS A 257 -17.83 12.08 -29.81
CA LYS A 257 -18.99 11.47 -30.49
C LYS A 257 -20.10 11.04 -29.53
N LEU A 258 -19.73 10.58 -28.33
CA LEU A 258 -20.70 10.25 -27.29
C LEU A 258 -21.47 11.48 -26.82
N ASP A 259 -20.80 12.63 -26.69
CA ASP A 259 -21.43 13.89 -26.28
C ASP A 259 -22.34 14.47 -27.38
N GLU A 260 -21.97 14.26 -28.65
CA GLU A 260 -22.75 14.67 -29.83
C GLU A 260 -23.93 13.72 -30.15
N GLY A 261 -24.05 12.60 -29.42
CA GLY A 261 -25.13 11.62 -29.59
C GLY A 261 -25.03 10.76 -30.86
N GLU A 262 -23.81 10.59 -31.39
CA GLU A 262 -23.56 9.91 -32.67
C GLU A 262 -23.28 8.39 -32.57
N LEU A 263 -23.48 7.78 -31.39
CA LEU A 263 -23.16 6.36 -31.11
C LEU A 263 -24.31 5.61 -30.42
#